data_AF-A0A371PN67-F1
#
_entry.id   AF-A0A371PN67-F1
#
_cell.length_a   1.000
_cell.length_b   1.000
_cell.length_c   1.000
_cell.angle_alpha   90.00
_cell.angle_beta   90.00
_cell.angle_gamma   90.00
#
_symmetry.space_group_name_H-M   'P 1'
#
loop_
_entity.id
_entity.type
_entity.pdbx_description
1 polymer ?
#
loop_
_entity_poly.entity_id
_entity_poly.type
_entity_poly.pdbx_seq_one_letter_code
_entity_poly.pdbx_strand_id
1 'polypeptide(L)'
;MTSTVTCSDETKDGAGMEGKEYASLTALPQAAEHTQDESNSELLSDEAMLAELPEHAISITGGDSGVILRIGEREQAYDWPYMTPRGIKPSMTLGDLDGDGADELAIILYIGSGTGVSVSDLRIVHNDTDGFRDYYFEPENYIGQVKNVAKFSSLRQKEELFGKLTLGDDSYTVSLKEYDSEESGQVEERLVIGDIANFWFDEDRIIASFGAGISFEKFVIPVYIGNIEAEVKYESGAFRLTDFRFIPPGE
;
A
#
# COMPACT_ATOMS: atom_id res chain seq x y z
N MET A 1 35.00 -32.40 -3.01
CA MET A 1 35.67 -32.23 -4.31
C MET A 1 35.71 -30.74 -4.58
N THR A 2 36.88 -30.14 -4.44
CA THR A 2 37.06 -28.69 -4.45
C THR A 2 38.27 -28.45 -5.34
N SER A 3 38.07 -27.76 -6.46
CA SER A 3 39.17 -27.37 -7.35
C SER A 3 39.00 -25.91 -7.74
N THR A 4 39.86 -25.08 -7.15
CA THR A 4 40.27 -23.76 -7.63
C THR A 4 41.31 -23.92 -8.73
N VAL A 5 41.27 -23.10 -9.78
CA VAL A 5 42.44 -22.79 -10.62
C VAL A 5 42.37 -21.32 -11.07
N THR A 6 43.49 -20.63 -10.92
CA THR A 6 43.80 -19.26 -11.37
C THR A 6 45.01 -19.28 -12.31
N CYS A 7 45.22 -18.14 -13.00
CA CYS A 7 46.43 -17.67 -13.73
C CYS A 7 46.62 -18.22 -15.16
N SER A 8 47.11 -17.46 -16.16
CA SER A 8 47.77 -16.13 -16.23
C SER A 8 48.02 -15.73 -17.71
N ASP A 9 48.12 -14.41 -17.99
CA ASP A 9 49.07 -13.63 -18.85
C ASP A 9 49.66 -14.24 -20.14
N GLU A 10 50.09 -13.55 -21.20
CA GLU A 10 50.26 -12.16 -21.67
C GLU A 10 50.71 -12.30 -23.16
N THR A 11 50.53 -11.31 -24.05
CA THR A 11 51.57 -10.84 -25.01
C THR A 11 51.11 -9.65 -25.87
N LYS A 12 52.08 -8.77 -26.18
CA LYS A 12 52.01 -7.50 -26.93
C LYS A 12 52.66 -7.60 -28.32
N ASP A 13 52.55 -6.50 -29.08
CA ASP A 13 53.24 -6.05 -30.32
C ASP A 13 52.31 -6.02 -31.56
N GLY A 14 52.25 -5.03 -32.47
CA GLY A 14 52.98 -3.79 -32.73
C GLY A 14 52.97 -3.48 -34.25
N ALA A 15 52.55 -2.25 -34.65
CA ALA A 15 52.83 -1.48 -35.90
C ALA A 15 52.14 -1.79 -37.27
N GLY A 16 51.60 -0.72 -37.92
CA GLY A 16 51.98 -0.36 -39.31
C GLY A 16 50.94 -0.23 -40.47
N MET A 17 50.38 0.99 -40.66
CA MET A 17 50.07 1.76 -41.90
C MET A 17 49.14 1.33 -43.08
N GLU A 18 48.57 2.41 -43.69
CA GLU A 18 47.90 2.62 -45.01
C GLU A 18 46.39 2.34 -45.09
N GLY A 19 45.49 3.21 -45.57
CA GLY A 19 45.56 4.57 -46.13
C GLY A 19 44.21 4.86 -46.83
N LYS A 20 43.69 6.09 -46.73
CA LYS A 20 43.07 6.87 -47.83
C LYS A 20 42.28 8.08 -47.32
N GLU A 21 42.69 9.18 -47.92
CA GLU A 21 42.23 10.56 -47.88
C GLU A 21 40.96 10.73 -48.72
N TYR A 22 40.01 11.57 -48.27
CA TYR A 22 39.22 12.41 -49.17
C TYR A 22 39.07 13.81 -48.56
N ALA A 23 39.36 14.78 -49.43
CA ALA A 23 39.60 16.17 -49.14
C ALA A 23 38.32 17.00 -48.92
N SER A 24 38.57 18.12 -48.23
CA SER A 24 37.71 19.24 -47.89
C SER A 24 37.35 20.13 -49.09
N LEU A 25 36.21 20.83 -49.01
CA LEU A 25 35.98 22.14 -49.66
C LEU A 25 35.12 23.05 -48.74
N THR A 26 35.76 24.15 -48.34
CA THR A 26 35.36 25.43 -47.70
C THR A 26 34.13 26.15 -48.30
N ALA A 27 33.39 27.12 -47.71
CA ALA A 27 33.45 27.92 -46.46
C ALA A 27 32.15 28.76 -46.24
N LEU A 28 31.79 29.00 -44.95
CA LEU A 28 31.21 30.16 -44.20
C LEU A 28 30.19 31.17 -44.85
N PRO A 29 29.18 31.71 -44.10
CA PRO A 29 29.40 32.56 -42.93
C PRO A 29 28.46 32.40 -41.71
N GLN A 30 28.84 33.16 -40.69
CA GLN A 30 28.42 33.23 -39.30
C GLN A 30 27.22 34.18 -39.08
N ALA A 31 26.61 34.03 -37.90
CA ALA A 31 25.72 34.95 -37.17
C ALA A 31 24.19 34.80 -37.38
N ALA A 32 23.55 34.14 -36.42
CA ALA A 32 22.30 34.62 -35.85
C ALA A 32 22.43 34.49 -34.33
N GLU A 33 22.45 35.63 -33.66
CA GLU A 33 22.29 35.75 -32.21
C GLU A 33 20.95 35.11 -31.84
N HIS A 34 20.96 34.16 -30.90
CA HIS A 34 19.74 33.81 -30.18
C HIS A 34 20.01 33.90 -28.69
N THR A 35 19.63 35.06 -28.17
CA THR A 35 19.14 35.34 -26.83
C THR A 35 18.99 34.10 -25.96
N GLN A 36 19.77 34.07 -24.86
CA GLN A 36 19.42 33.33 -23.66
C GLN A 36 18.05 33.84 -23.20
N ASP A 37 17.00 33.07 -23.43
CA ASP A 37 15.73 33.24 -22.74
C ASP A 37 15.63 32.12 -21.72
N GLU A 38 15.79 32.50 -20.46
CA GLU A 38 15.55 31.67 -19.29
C GLU A 38 14.07 31.31 -19.24
N SER A 39 13.69 30.22 -19.90
CA SER A 39 12.41 29.55 -19.65
C SER A 39 12.68 28.13 -19.13
N ASN A 40 13.28 28.07 -17.95
CA ASN A 40 13.30 26.84 -17.16
C ASN A 40 11.92 26.65 -16.48
N SER A 41 10.87 26.52 -17.30
CA SER A 41 9.46 26.38 -16.90
C SER A 41 8.80 25.14 -17.54
N GLU A 42 9.59 24.15 -17.95
CA GLU A 42 9.09 22.85 -18.44
C GLU A 42 9.75 21.70 -17.68
N LEU A 43 9.69 21.76 -16.35
CA LEU A 43 9.89 20.62 -15.45
C LEU A 43 8.66 20.43 -14.57
N LEU A 44 7.46 20.58 -15.15
CA LEU A 44 6.26 19.96 -14.60
C LEU A 44 6.21 18.55 -15.19
N SER A 45 6.84 17.59 -14.52
CA SER A 45 6.56 16.17 -14.77
C SER A 45 5.06 15.95 -14.66
N ASP A 46 4.47 15.19 -15.58
CA ASP A 46 3.04 14.92 -15.72
C ASP A 46 2.37 14.45 -14.40
N GLU A 47 1.96 15.40 -13.56
CA GLU A 47 1.20 15.11 -12.35
C GLU A 47 -0.22 14.69 -12.69
N ALA A 48 -0.55 13.43 -12.43
CA ALA A 48 -1.87 12.88 -12.71
C ALA A 48 -2.84 13.18 -11.56
N MET A 49 -4.00 13.78 -11.85
CA MET A 49 -5.05 13.99 -10.85
C MET A 49 -5.59 12.64 -10.33
N LEU A 50 -5.46 12.41 -9.02
CA LEU A 50 -5.86 11.17 -8.37
C LEU A 50 -7.24 11.30 -7.73
N ALA A 51 -7.46 12.34 -6.91
CA ALA A 51 -8.72 12.59 -6.21
C ALA A 51 -8.88 14.08 -5.89
N GLU A 52 -10.13 14.55 -5.75
CA GLU A 52 -10.46 15.94 -5.43
C GLU A 52 -11.71 16.05 -4.55
N LEU A 53 -11.75 17.06 -3.69
CA LEU A 53 -12.96 17.60 -3.03
C LEU A 53 -13.05 19.09 -3.42
N PRO A 54 -13.65 19.40 -4.58
CA PRO A 54 -13.59 20.75 -5.17
C PRO A 54 -14.22 21.83 -4.28
N GLU A 55 -15.30 21.49 -3.58
CA GLU A 55 -16.00 22.38 -2.65
C GLU A 55 -15.15 22.83 -1.45
N HIS A 56 -14.09 22.08 -1.14
CA HIS A 56 -13.12 22.38 -0.09
C HIS A 56 -11.75 22.81 -0.65
N ALA A 57 -11.61 22.93 -1.97
CA ALA A 57 -10.33 23.19 -2.65
C ALA A 57 -9.23 22.19 -2.24
N ILE A 58 -9.58 20.91 -2.11
CA ILE A 58 -8.64 19.82 -1.77
C ILE A 58 -8.39 18.96 -3.00
N SER A 59 -7.14 18.61 -3.27
CA SER A 59 -6.79 17.67 -4.33
C SER A 59 -5.53 16.88 -4.01
N ILE A 60 -5.44 15.66 -4.54
CA ILE A 60 -4.22 14.85 -4.56
C ILE A 60 -3.83 14.59 -6.02
N THR A 61 -2.60 14.96 -6.38
CA THR A 61 -1.96 14.57 -7.63
C THR A 61 -0.87 13.53 -7.39
N GLY A 62 -0.61 12.67 -8.36
CA GLY A 62 0.42 11.63 -8.33
C GLY A 62 1.54 11.92 -9.31
N GLY A 63 2.78 11.66 -8.89
CA GLY A 63 3.97 11.73 -9.73
C GLY A 63 4.92 10.57 -9.44
N ASP A 64 6.14 10.64 -9.97
CA ASP A 64 7.12 9.54 -9.86
C ASP A 64 7.60 9.28 -8.42
N SER A 65 7.56 10.30 -7.56
CA SER A 65 8.09 10.26 -6.19
C SER A 65 7.03 10.14 -5.10
N GLY A 66 5.75 9.91 -5.46
CA GLY A 66 4.63 9.83 -4.52
C GLY A 66 3.51 10.78 -4.91
N VAL A 67 2.92 11.44 -3.92
CA VAL A 67 1.76 12.33 -4.11
C VAL A 67 2.03 13.76 -3.68
N ILE A 68 1.27 14.69 -4.25
CA ILE A 68 1.17 16.07 -3.77
C ILE A 68 -0.24 16.30 -3.28
N LEU A 69 -0.38 16.60 -1.99
CA LEU A 69 -1.65 17.03 -1.40
C LEU A 69 -1.71 18.55 -1.45
N ARG A 70 -2.81 19.08 -1.98
CA ARG A 70 -3.13 20.51 -1.97
C ARG A 70 -4.41 20.77 -1.19
N ILE A 71 -4.40 21.78 -0.32
CA ILE A 71 -5.55 22.31 0.42
C ILE A 71 -5.54 23.83 0.28
N GLY A 72 -6.44 24.37 -0.53
CA GLY A 72 -6.43 25.77 -0.94
C GLY A 72 -5.13 26.14 -1.68
N GLU A 73 -4.42 27.14 -1.17
CA GLU A 73 -3.14 27.62 -1.73
C GLU A 73 -1.91 26.87 -1.18
N ARG A 74 -2.10 25.92 -0.25
CA ARG A 74 -1.01 25.17 0.37
C ARG A 74 -0.86 23.82 -0.30
N GLU A 75 0.38 23.39 -0.48
CA GLU A 75 0.71 22.08 -1.00
C GLU A 75 1.85 21.44 -0.21
N GLN A 76 1.84 20.10 -0.14
CA GLN A 76 2.89 19.31 0.47
C GLN A 76 3.07 18.00 -0.30
N ALA A 77 4.32 17.67 -0.61
CA ALA A 77 4.68 16.41 -1.23
C ALA A 77 4.89 15.33 -0.17
N TYR A 78 4.46 14.11 -0.50
CA TYR A 78 4.63 12.92 0.31
C TYR A 78 5.13 11.76 -0.56
N ASP A 79 5.95 10.89 0.01
CA ASP A 79 6.46 9.68 -0.64
C ASP A 79 5.48 8.50 -0.58
N TRP A 80 4.19 8.78 -0.36
CA TRP A 80 3.18 7.74 -0.20
C TRP A 80 3.02 6.93 -1.48
N PRO A 81 3.02 5.59 -1.39
CA PRO A 81 2.53 4.77 -2.48
C PRO A 81 1.04 5.08 -2.69
N TYR A 82 0.64 5.24 -3.95
CA TYR A 82 -0.73 5.67 -4.27
C TYR A 82 -1.39 4.86 -5.37
N MET A 83 -0.66 3.96 -6.02
CA MET A 83 -1.19 3.17 -7.12
C MET A 83 -0.52 1.80 -7.20
N THR A 84 -1.35 0.78 -7.36
CA THR A 84 -0.94 -0.57 -7.76
C THR A 84 -1.24 -0.79 -9.25
N PRO A 85 -0.77 -1.89 -9.87
CA PRO A 85 -1.14 -2.23 -11.24
C PRO A 85 -2.66 -2.35 -11.49
N ARG A 86 -3.47 -2.45 -10.43
CA ARG A 86 -4.94 -2.46 -10.53
C ARG A 86 -5.55 -1.07 -10.79
N GLY A 87 -4.77 0.01 -10.63
CA GLY A 87 -5.20 1.37 -10.95
C GLY A 87 -6.34 1.90 -10.08
N ILE A 88 -6.51 1.38 -8.86
CA ILE A 88 -7.52 1.87 -7.92
C ILE A 88 -7.04 3.22 -7.40
N LYS A 89 -7.86 4.26 -7.61
CA LYS A 89 -7.56 5.62 -7.18
C LYS A 89 -7.78 5.81 -5.67
N PRO A 90 -7.10 6.79 -5.06
CA PRO A 90 -7.34 7.16 -3.67
C PRO A 90 -8.77 7.66 -3.46
N SER A 91 -9.29 7.52 -2.25
CA SER A 91 -10.53 8.17 -1.80
C SER A 91 -10.25 9.13 -0.65
N MET A 92 -11.05 10.19 -0.56
CA MET A 92 -10.93 11.20 0.50
C MET A 92 -12.29 11.53 1.11
N THR A 93 -12.30 11.89 2.39
CA THR A 93 -13.43 12.57 3.04
C THR A 93 -12.90 13.63 4.00
N LEU A 94 -13.68 14.68 4.23
CA LEU A 94 -13.37 15.78 5.13
C LEU A 94 -14.46 15.88 6.20
N GLY A 95 -14.08 15.96 7.47
CA GLY A 95 -15.01 16.19 8.57
C GLY A 95 -14.33 16.14 9.94
N ASP A 96 -15.06 16.50 10.98
CA ASP A 96 -14.62 16.45 12.38
C ASP A 96 -14.55 14.99 12.88
N LEU A 97 -13.37 14.37 12.72
CA LEU A 97 -13.17 12.94 12.96
C LEU A 97 -12.80 12.63 14.41
N ASP A 98 -12.21 13.59 15.14
CA ASP A 98 -11.88 13.45 16.56
C ASP A 98 -12.82 14.21 17.52
N GLY A 99 -13.77 14.98 17.00
CA GLY A 99 -14.80 15.65 17.78
C GLY A 99 -14.34 16.96 18.42
N ASP A 100 -13.24 17.55 17.96
CA ASP A 100 -12.74 18.84 18.46
C ASP A 100 -13.38 20.06 17.78
N GLY A 101 -14.15 19.83 16.71
CA GLY A 101 -14.87 20.83 15.93
C GLY A 101 -14.09 21.45 14.77
N ALA A 102 -12.84 21.04 14.54
CA ALA A 102 -12.12 21.26 13.30
C ALA A 102 -12.33 20.07 12.36
N ASP A 103 -12.17 20.29 11.05
CA ASP A 103 -12.26 19.19 10.09
C ASP A 103 -10.87 18.59 9.83
N GLU A 104 -10.80 17.26 9.81
CA GLU A 104 -9.66 16.47 9.36
C GLU A 104 -9.92 15.83 7.99
N LEU A 105 -8.86 15.75 7.18
CA LEU A 105 -8.90 15.06 5.90
C LEU A 105 -8.48 13.60 6.08
N ALA A 106 -9.41 12.66 5.90
CA ALA A 106 -9.08 11.25 5.80
C ALA A 106 -8.80 10.85 4.36
N ILE A 107 -7.74 10.07 4.14
CA ILE A 107 -7.26 9.62 2.83
C ILE A 107 -7.06 8.11 2.88
N ILE A 108 -7.61 7.40 1.90
CA ILE A 108 -7.39 5.96 1.71
C ILE A 108 -6.67 5.75 0.38
N LEU A 109 -5.53 5.07 0.43
CA LEU A 109 -4.69 4.76 -0.73
C LEU A 109 -4.63 3.24 -0.91
N TYR A 110 -4.89 2.72 -2.10
CA TYR A 110 -4.72 1.28 -2.35
C TYR A 110 -3.26 0.98 -2.72
N ILE A 111 -2.52 0.37 -1.80
CA ILE A 111 -1.04 0.30 -1.85
C ILE A 111 -0.48 -1.10 -2.08
N GLY A 112 -1.26 -2.15 -1.81
CA GLY A 112 -0.83 -3.54 -1.93
C GLY A 112 -1.81 -4.37 -2.74
N SER A 113 -1.32 -5.03 -3.79
CA SER A 113 -2.14 -5.95 -4.59
C SER A 113 -1.34 -7.17 -5.03
N GLY A 114 -1.97 -8.34 -5.05
CA GLY A 114 -1.39 -9.57 -5.58
C GLY A 114 -2.17 -10.80 -5.15
N THR A 115 -1.62 -11.98 -5.43
CA THR A 115 -2.19 -13.22 -4.92
C THR A 115 -2.08 -13.25 -3.40
N GLY A 116 -3.23 -13.25 -2.72
CA GLY A 116 -3.30 -13.25 -1.26
C GLY A 116 -3.01 -11.90 -0.60
N VAL A 117 -2.82 -10.82 -1.38
CA VAL A 117 -2.52 -9.48 -0.86
C VAL A 117 -3.53 -8.45 -1.39
N SER A 118 -4.18 -7.73 -0.50
CA SER A 118 -5.04 -6.57 -0.82
C SER A 118 -5.01 -5.59 0.34
N VAL A 119 -4.18 -4.55 0.22
CA VAL A 119 -3.88 -3.62 1.32
C VAL A 119 -4.15 -2.19 0.88
N SER A 120 -4.92 -1.48 1.69
CA SER A 120 -5.06 -0.02 1.64
C SER A 120 -4.37 0.63 2.84
N ASP A 121 -3.78 1.79 2.64
CA ASP A 121 -3.37 2.71 3.70
C ASP A 121 -4.56 3.58 4.12
N LEU A 122 -4.61 3.92 5.41
CA LEU A 122 -5.47 4.98 5.95
C LEU A 122 -4.59 6.05 6.59
N ARG A 123 -4.78 7.30 6.18
CA ARG A 123 -4.09 8.48 6.72
C ARG A 123 -5.09 9.54 7.10
N ILE A 124 -4.83 10.25 8.20
CA ILE A 124 -5.57 11.43 8.63
C ILE A 124 -4.62 12.62 8.58
N VAL A 125 -5.00 13.66 7.84
CA VAL A 125 -4.20 14.88 7.69
C VAL A 125 -4.90 16.05 8.36
N HIS A 126 -4.19 16.68 9.29
CA HIS A 126 -4.58 17.95 9.89
C HIS A 126 -3.97 19.10 9.10
N ASN A 127 -4.77 20.12 8.78
CA ASN A 127 -4.29 21.36 8.19
C ASN A 127 -4.05 22.41 9.27
N ASP A 128 -2.88 22.36 9.91
CA ASP A 128 -2.52 23.27 10.98
C ASP A 128 -1.90 24.57 10.46
N THR A 129 -1.68 25.54 11.35
CA THR A 129 -1.05 26.82 10.98
C THR A 129 0.33 26.63 10.35
N ASP A 130 1.09 25.64 10.83
CA ASP A 130 2.51 25.42 10.52
C ASP A 130 2.73 24.44 9.35
N GLY A 131 1.66 23.86 8.80
CA GLY A 131 1.72 22.89 7.70
C GLY A 131 0.74 21.75 7.89
N PHE A 132 0.89 20.70 7.08
CA PHE A 132 0.09 19.50 7.21
C PHE A 132 0.74 18.52 8.18
N ARG A 133 -0.02 18.05 9.18
CA ARG A 133 0.38 16.91 10.03
C ARG A 133 -0.32 15.65 9.54
N ASP A 134 0.48 14.63 9.21
CA ASP A 134 0.02 13.32 8.75
C ASP A 134 0.05 12.31 9.90
N TYR A 135 -1.06 11.61 10.10
CA TYR A 135 -1.20 10.48 11.01
C TYR A 135 -1.54 9.23 10.21
N TYR A 136 -0.61 8.27 10.19
CA TYR A 136 -0.75 7.01 9.48
C TYR A 136 -1.27 5.91 10.41
N PHE A 137 -2.32 5.20 10.00
CA PHE A 137 -2.76 4.01 10.72
C PHE A 137 -1.84 2.81 10.39
N GLU A 138 -0.71 2.75 11.09
CA GLU A 138 0.34 1.76 10.83
C GLU A 138 -0.16 0.29 10.90
N PRO A 139 0.36 -0.60 10.03
CA PRO A 139 0.05 -2.02 10.05
C PRO A 139 0.21 -2.70 11.40
N GLU A 140 1.32 -2.45 12.08
CA GLU A 140 1.60 -3.01 13.40
C GLU A 140 0.51 -2.62 14.41
N ASN A 141 -0.04 -1.42 14.29
CA ASN A 141 -1.10 -0.92 15.16
C ASN A 141 -2.40 -1.69 14.94
N TYR A 142 -2.98 -1.67 13.73
CA TYR A 142 -4.26 -2.36 13.49
C TYR A 142 -4.14 -3.88 13.63
N ILE A 143 -3.02 -4.49 13.21
CA ILE A 143 -2.78 -5.93 13.39
C ILE A 143 -2.74 -6.26 14.88
N GLY A 144 -2.08 -5.45 15.70
CA GLY A 144 -2.02 -5.60 17.14
C GLY A 144 -3.41 -5.55 17.77
N GLN A 145 -4.22 -4.55 17.40
CA GLN A 145 -5.59 -4.41 17.89
C GLN A 145 -6.48 -5.60 17.53
N VAL A 146 -6.44 -6.08 16.28
CA VAL A 146 -7.18 -7.28 15.86
C VAL A 146 -6.73 -8.51 16.64
N LYS A 147 -5.42 -8.75 16.76
CA LYS A 147 -4.88 -9.93 17.50
C LYS A 147 -5.19 -9.91 19.00
N ASN A 148 -5.44 -8.73 19.58
CA ASN A 148 -5.82 -8.63 20.99
C ASN A 148 -7.24 -9.16 21.25
N VAL A 149 -8.14 -9.02 20.28
CA VAL A 149 -9.56 -9.41 20.42
C VAL A 149 -9.89 -10.71 19.70
N ALA A 150 -9.13 -11.07 18.66
CA ALA A 150 -9.41 -12.22 17.82
C ALA A 150 -8.46 -13.39 18.12
N LYS A 151 -9.03 -14.59 18.27
CA LYS A 151 -8.29 -15.84 18.46
C LYS A 151 -8.83 -16.91 17.54
N PHE A 152 -7.95 -17.81 17.12
CA PHE A 152 -8.32 -18.97 16.33
C PHE A 152 -7.91 -20.25 17.04
N SER A 153 -8.77 -21.25 16.93
CA SER A 153 -8.49 -22.63 17.35
C SER A 153 -9.18 -23.61 16.39
N SER A 154 -8.65 -24.81 16.20
CA SER A 154 -9.29 -25.87 15.46
C SER A 154 -10.03 -26.82 16.39
N LEU A 155 -11.07 -27.47 15.86
CA LEU A 155 -11.82 -28.49 16.60
C LEU A 155 -12.33 -29.56 15.65
N ARG A 156 -12.37 -30.81 16.13
CA ARG A 156 -13.00 -31.92 15.42
C ARG A 156 -14.35 -32.23 16.02
N GLN A 157 -15.39 -32.26 15.19
CA GLN A 157 -16.74 -32.69 15.56
C GLN A 157 -17.23 -33.73 14.56
N LYS A 158 -17.63 -34.91 15.04
CA LYS A 158 -18.16 -36.01 14.20
C LYS A 158 -17.26 -36.30 12.98
N GLU A 159 -15.95 -36.37 13.24
CA GLU A 159 -14.88 -36.61 12.24
C GLU A 159 -14.59 -35.45 11.27
N GLU A 160 -15.35 -34.35 11.29
CA GLU A 160 -15.09 -33.18 10.45
C GLU A 160 -14.25 -32.12 11.19
N LEU A 161 -13.29 -31.52 10.48
CA LEU A 161 -12.49 -30.39 10.96
C LEU A 161 -13.25 -29.06 10.82
N PHE A 162 -13.25 -28.29 11.91
CA PHE A 162 -13.78 -26.94 11.96
C PHE A 162 -12.75 -25.97 12.52
N GLY A 163 -12.82 -24.74 12.07
CA GLY A 163 -12.14 -23.60 12.67
C GLY A 163 -13.10 -22.88 13.62
N LYS A 164 -12.63 -22.54 14.81
CA LYS A 164 -13.32 -21.70 15.76
C LYS A 164 -12.58 -20.37 15.89
N LEU A 165 -13.22 -19.31 15.43
CA LEU A 165 -12.78 -17.94 15.62
C LEU A 165 -13.52 -17.37 16.84
N THR A 166 -12.78 -16.83 17.79
CA THR A 166 -13.32 -16.07 18.91
C THR A 166 -13.00 -14.60 18.69
N LEU A 167 -13.98 -13.71 18.87
CA LEU A 167 -13.85 -12.26 18.72
C LEU A 167 -14.48 -11.60 19.93
N GLY A 168 -13.64 -11.17 20.89
CA GLY A 168 -14.14 -10.78 22.21
C GLY A 168 -14.85 -11.94 22.91
N ASP A 169 -16.13 -11.75 23.23
CA ASP A 169 -16.98 -12.77 23.86
C ASP A 169 -17.72 -13.66 22.84
N ASP A 170 -17.72 -13.27 21.57
CA ASP A 170 -18.42 -13.99 20.50
C ASP A 170 -17.56 -15.11 19.91
N SER A 171 -18.22 -16.15 19.40
CA SER A 171 -17.57 -17.30 18.78
C SER A 171 -18.27 -17.71 17.50
N TYR A 172 -17.46 -17.95 16.48
CA TYR A 172 -17.88 -18.34 15.14
C TYR A 172 -17.23 -19.66 14.78
N THR A 173 -17.97 -20.53 14.09
CA THR A 173 -17.45 -21.81 13.60
C THR A 173 -17.52 -21.82 12.08
N VAL A 174 -16.41 -22.15 11.44
CA VAL A 174 -16.28 -22.28 9.99
C VAL A 174 -15.92 -23.72 9.65
N SER A 175 -16.54 -24.26 8.59
CA SER A 175 -16.16 -25.57 8.08
C SER A 175 -14.78 -25.49 7.45
N LEU A 176 -13.89 -26.42 7.83
CA LEU A 176 -12.58 -26.60 7.20
C LEU A 176 -12.51 -27.94 6.46
N LYS A 177 -13.66 -28.51 6.11
CA LYS A 177 -13.76 -29.84 5.48
C LYS A 177 -12.94 -29.96 4.19
N GLU A 178 -12.86 -28.88 3.41
CA GLU A 178 -12.08 -28.84 2.16
C GLU A 178 -10.56 -28.97 2.40
N TYR A 179 -10.11 -28.70 3.63
CA TYR A 179 -8.72 -28.77 4.05
C TYR A 179 -8.46 -29.93 5.03
N ASP A 180 -9.45 -30.77 5.28
CA ASP A 180 -9.34 -31.94 6.16
C ASP A 180 -8.74 -33.13 5.40
N SER A 181 -7.48 -32.97 4.97
CA SER A 181 -6.76 -33.97 4.20
C SER A 181 -5.27 -34.02 4.56
N GLU A 182 -4.63 -35.15 4.25
CA GLU A 182 -3.17 -35.25 4.39
C GLU A 182 -2.43 -34.26 3.48
N GLU A 183 -3.03 -33.79 2.38
CA GLU A 183 -2.42 -32.85 1.44
C GLU A 183 -2.29 -31.44 2.04
N SER A 184 -3.23 -31.04 2.90
CA SER A 184 -3.21 -29.75 3.61
C SER A 184 -2.29 -29.80 4.83
N GLY A 185 -2.20 -30.95 5.51
CA GLY A 185 -1.46 -31.07 6.77
C GLY A 185 -2.21 -30.43 7.94
N GLN A 186 -1.50 -30.14 9.04
CA GLN A 186 -2.13 -29.56 10.23
C GLN A 186 -2.40 -28.06 10.06
N VAL A 187 -3.54 -27.60 10.57
CA VAL A 187 -3.83 -26.17 10.69
C VAL A 187 -3.07 -25.58 11.87
N GLU A 188 -2.51 -24.39 11.70
CA GLU A 188 -1.90 -23.64 12.79
C GLU A 188 -2.95 -22.92 13.64
N GLU A 189 -2.76 -22.95 14.96
CA GLU A 189 -3.70 -22.34 15.92
C GLU A 189 -3.46 -20.84 16.10
N ARG A 190 -3.44 -20.10 14.99
CA ARG A 190 -3.29 -18.64 14.96
C ARG A 190 -3.89 -18.03 13.70
N LEU A 191 -4.25 -16.76 13.81
CA LEU A 191 -4.66 -15.96 12.66
C LEU A 191 -3.45 -15.33 11.97
N VAL A 192 -3.51 -15.29 10.64
CA VAL A 192 -2.71 -14.44 9.78
C VAL A 192 -3.55 -13.21 9.43
N ILE A 193 -3.08 -12.04 9.85
CA ILE A 193 -3.74 -10.74 9.68
C ILE A 193 -2.72 -9.78 9.09
N GLY A 194 -3.14 -8.95 8.14
CA GLY A 194 -2.32 -7.88 7.54
C GLY A 194 -2.21 -7.97 6.02
N ASP A 195 -2.19 -9.18 5.47
CA ASP A 195 -2.09 -9.42 4.03
C ASP A 195 -3.35 -8.93 3.27
N ILE A 196 -4.51 -8.98 3.92
CA ILE A 196 -5.74 -8.32 3.47
C ILE A 196 -6.17 -7.34 4.55
N ALA A 197 -6.09 -6.04 4.24
CA ALA A 197 -6.49 -4.95 5.11
C ALA A 197 -7.02 -3.80 4.23
N ASN A 198 -8.33 -3.57 4.26
CA ASN A 198 -8.96 -2.55 3.42
C ASN A 198 -9.75 -1.58 4.28
N PHE A 199 -9.82 -0.35 3.84
CA PHE A 199 -10.58 0.72 4.47
C PHE A 199 -11.56 1.32 3.47
N TRP A 200 -12.69 1.82 3.94
CA TRP A 200 -13.61 2.63 3.15
C TRP A 200 -14.39 3.60 4.03
N PHE A 201 -14.97 4.61 3.39
CA PHE A 201 -15.89 5.55 4.03
C PHE A 201 -17.32 5.04 3.89
N ASP A 202 -18.05 5.01 5.00
CA ASP A 202 -19.46 4.64 5.08
C ASP A 202 -20.20 5.73 5.86
N GLU A 203 -20.85 6.64 5.14
CA GLU A 203 -21.40 7.89 5.70
C GLU A 203 -20.30 8.64 6.48
N ASP A 204 -20.53 8.92 7.76
CA ASP A 204 -19.60 9.65 8.63
C ASP A 204 -18.60 8.72 9.34
N ARG A 205 -18.45 7.47 8.86
CA ARG A 205 -17.62 6.45 9.50
C ARG A 205 -16.53 5.95 8.58
N ILE A 206 -15.43 5.55 9.19
CA ILE A 206 -14.36 4.82 8.51
C ILE A 206 -14.47 3.36 8.93
N ILE A 207 -14.64 2.46 7.98
CA ILE A 207 -14.73 1.02 8.24
C ILE A 207 -13.44 0.36 7.79
N ALA A 208 -12.94 -0.57 8.60
CA ALA A 208 -11.82 -1.45 8.29
C ALA A 208 -12.31 -2.89 8.10
N SER A 209 -11.73 -3.61 7.16
CA SER A 209 -11.94 -5.04 6.94
C SER A 209 -10.61 -5.76 6.78
N PHE A 210 -10.39 -6.76 7.63
CA PHE A 210 -9.17 -7.55 7.69
C PHE A 210 -9.47 -8.99 7.32
N GLY A 211 -8.76 -9.55 6.36
CA GLY A 211 -8.89 -10.97 6.03
C GLY A 211 -8.45 -11.82 7.21
N ALA A 212 -9.34 -12.70 7.68
CA ALA A 212 -9.04 -13.69 8.71
C ALA A 212 -8.36 -14.90 8.07
N GLY A 213 -7.03 -14.83 7.91
CA GLY A 213 -6.23 -15.91 7.35
C GLY A 213 -5.91 -16.98 8.38
N ILE A 214 -5.82 -18.23 7.95
CA ILE A 214 -5.26 -19.36 8.71
C ILE A 214 -4.20 -20.07 7.86
N SER A 215 -3.18 -20.61 8.51
CA SER A 215 -2.11 -21.35 7.84
C SER A 215 -2.30 -22.84 8.02
N PHE A 216 -1.99 -23.60 6.97
CA PHE A 216 -1.86 -25.05 7.00
C PHE A 216 -0.40 -25.41 6.74
N GLU A 217 0.11 -26.45 7.41
CA GLU A 217 1.51 -26.88 7.39
C GLU A 217 2.07 -27.03 5.97
N LYS A 218 1.27 -27.52 5.02
CA LYS A 218 1.71 -27.79 3.64
C LYS A 218 1.36 -26.68 2.66
N PHE A 219 0.73 -25.59 3.12
CA PHE A 219 0.36 -24.46 2.27
C PHE A 219 1.33 -23.30 2.46
N VAL A 220 1.66 -22.63 1.36
CA VAL A 220 2.57 -21.48 1.35
C VAL A 220 1.84 -20.13 1.39
N ILE A 221 0.51 -20.16 1.31
CA ILE A 221 -0.35 -18.98 1.43
C ILE A 221 -1.44 -19.22 2.47
N PRO A 222 -1.89 -18.19 3.19
CA PRO A 222 -3.03 -18.30 4.09
C PRO A 222 -4.32 -18.68 3.34
N VAL A 223 -5.15 -19.47 4.00
CA VAL A 223 -6.55 -19.67 3.62
C VAL A 223 -7.39 -18.68 4.39
N TYR A 224 -8.21 -17.89 3.70
CA TYR A 224 -9.08 -16.92 4.35
C TYR A 224 -10.44 -17.53 4.67
N ILE A 225 -10.78 -17.51 5.95
CA ILE A 225 -12.04 -18.07 6.47
C ILE A 225 -13.13 -17.03 6.64
N GLY A 226 -12.91 -15.80 6.21
CA GLY A 226 -13.82 -14.66 6.33
C GLY A 226 -13.05 -13.36 6.54
N ASN A 227 -13.77 -12.30 6.91
CA ASN A 227 -13.18 -11.02 7.27
C ASN A 227 -13.57 -10.64 8.71
N ILE A 228 -12.67 -9.95 9.41
CA ILE A 228 -12.96 -9.25 10.65
C ILE A 228 -13.14 -7.78 10.27
N GLU A 229 -14.33 -7.26 10.48
CA GLU A 229 -14.63 -5.84 10.26
C GLU A 229 -14.68 -5.10 11.58
N ALA A 230 -14.33 -3.82 11.54
CA ALA A 230 -14.39 -2.91 12.67
C ALA A 230 -14.58 -1.48 12.18
N GLU A 231 -15.14 -0.63 13.03
CA GLU A 231 -15.10 0.81 12.83
C GLU A 231 -13.75 1.37 13.27
N VAL A 232 -13.19 2.30 12.51
CA VAL A 232 -11.99 3.03 12.87
C VAL A 232 -12.40 4.34 13.53
N LYS A 233 -11.99 4.50 14.80
CA LYS A 233 -12.05 5.77 15.53
C LYS A 233 -10.69 6.42 15.51
N TYR A 234 -10.70 7.74 15.32
CA TYR A 234 -9.53 8.58 15.38
C TYR A 234 -9.72 9.59 16.53
N GLU A 235 -8.71 9.77 17.37
CA GLU A 235 -8.74 10.77 18.43
C GLU A 235 -7.32 11.29 18.69
N SER A 236 -7.07 12.58 18.45
CA SER A 236 -5.80 13.25 18.80
C SER A 236 -4.54 12.51 18.32
N GLY A 237 -4.53 12.06 17.06
CA GLY A 237 -3.39 11.35 16.46
C GLY A 237 -3.33 9.85 16.73
N ALA A 238 -4.31 9.28 17.45
CA ALA A 238 -4.37 7.86 17.76
C ALA A 238 -5.55 7.18 17.06
N PHE A 239 -5.32 5.96 16.57
CA PHE A 239 -6.33 5.12 15.93
C PHE A 239 -6.78 3.99 16.85
N ARG A 240 -8.08 3.72 16.88
CA ARG A 240 -8.68 2.60 17.60
C ARG A 240 -9.73 1.90 16.77
N LEU A 241 -9.69 0.57 16.75
CA LEU A 241 -10.74 -0.27 16.18
C LEU A 241 -11.83 -0.53 17.22
N THR A 242 -13.08 -0.37 16.82
CA THR A 242 -14.27 -0.62 17.64
C THR A 242 -15.29 -1.45 16.88
N ASP A 243 -16.33 -1.91 17.59
CA ASP A 243 -17.52 -2.53 16.97
C ASP A 243 -17.17 -3.72 16.05
N PHE A 244 -16.24 -4.53 16.53
CA PHE A 244 -15.73 -5.69 15.82
C PHE A 244 -16.86 -6.67 15.47
N ARG A 245 -16.83 -7.18 14.24
CA ARG A 245 -17.69 -8.27 13.78
C ARG A 245 -16.95 -9.20 12.84
N PHE A 246 -17.36 -10.46 12.81
CA PHE A 246 -16.86 -11.42 11.83
C PHE A 246 -17.87 -11.60 10.70
N ILE A 247 -17.38 -11.49 9.46
CA ILE A 247 -18.13 -11.74 8.23
C ILE A 247 -17.64 -13.05 7.63
N PRO A 248 -18.44 -14.14 7.67
CA PRO A 248 -18.08 -15.41 7.07
C PRO A 248 -17.91 -15.32 5.54
N PRO A 249 -17.30 -16.33 4.89
CA PRO A 249 -17.16 -16.34 3.44
C PRO A 249 -18.54 -16.45 2.77
N GLY A 250 -18.82 -15.56 1.82
CA GLY A 250 -20.01 -15.65 0.95
C GLY A 250 -21.27 -14.94 1.45
N GLU A 251 -21.18 -14.14 2.52
CA GLU A 251 -22.16 -13.10 2.86
C GLU A 251 -21.72 -11.73 2.29
#